data_AF-A0A7S2AR22-F1
#
_entry.id   AF-A0A7S2AR22-F1
#
_cell.length_a   1.000
_cell.length_b   1.000
_cell.length_c   1.000
_cell.angle_alpha   90.00
_cell.angle_beta   90.00
_cell.angle_gamma   90.00
#
_symmetry.space_group_name_H-M   'P 1'
#
loop_
_entity.id
_entity.type
_entity.pdbx_description
1 polymer ?
#
loop_
_entity_poly.entity_id
_entity_poly.type
_entity_poly.pdbx_seq_one_letter_code
_entity_poly.pdbx_strand_id
1 'polypeptide(L)'
;TFSRVCLYLQGLANFAATQADKVLYLKVCCTLYLQYKMYPMALRVAFKLNDVKEVAKVFEKCEDRLVQKQMAFMISRRKFNHDFEDDDELKEIASGESLSKHFISLARELDVLEPKLPEQIYKSHLEEKRSTAVLDSAKQNLASSFVNAFVNAGFCKDELMTINDSKWVYKNKEMGMMSTVGSLGALLLWGIDEGLTQIDKYQWSTDPHLKAGALLAFGLVTSGVKNECDPAWALLGEQLEAEDPLLRLASVVGLGYAYAGSCREDLLENLTPMIVDTACTIECSAMAAV
;
A
#
# COMPACT_ATOMS: atom_id res chain seq x y z
N THR A 1 8.60 32.96 -18.77
CA THR A 1 7.53 33.80 -18.15
C THR A 1 6.39 32.96 -17.60
N PHE A 2 5.84 32.03 -18.38
CA PHE A 2 4.78 31.09 -17.98
C PHE A 2 5.02 30.31 -16.66
N SER A 3 6.22 29.77 -16.43
CA SER A 3 6.54 29.05 -15.17
C SER A 3 6.29 29.90 -13.91
N ARG A 4 6.60 31.20 -13.96
CA ARG A 4 6.35 32.13 -12.84
C ARG A 4 4.86 32.37 -12.62
N VAL A 5 4.07 32.45 -13.69
CA VAL A 5 2.61 32.63 -13.61
C VAL A 5 1.97 31.40 -12.97
N CYS A 6 2.36 30.20 -13.35
CA CYS A 6 1.82 29.00 -12.74
C CYS A 6 2.26 28.81 -11.29
N LEU A 7 3.51 29.13 -10.94
CA LEU A 7 3.95 29.11 -9.54
C LEU A 7 3.16 30.12 -8.70
N TYR A 8 2.88 31.30 -9.24
CA TYR A 8 2.08 32.31 -8.58
C TYR A 8 0.63 31.87 -8.38
N LEU A 9 -0.02 31.32 -9.41
CA LEU A 9 -1.38 30.78 -9.33
C LEU A 9 -1.48 29.59 -8.37
N GLN A 10 -0.47 28.71 -8.32
CA GLN A 10 -0.41 27.64 -7.34
C GLN A 10 -0.21 28.15 -5.91
N GLY A 11 0.58 29.21 -5.73
CA GLY A 11 0.71 29.91 -4.46
C GLY A 11 -0.64 30.48 -4.01
N LEU A 12 -1.32 31.21 -4.89
CA LEU A 12 -2.66 31.75 -4.63
C LEU A 12 -3.69 30.66 -4.32
N ALA A 13 -3.64 29.52 -5.00
CA ALA A 13 -4.53 28.39 -4.72
C ALA A 13 -4.37 27.82 -3.30
N ASN A 14 -3.20 27.95 -2.68
CA ASN A 14 -2.98 27.55 -1.29
C ASN A 14 -3.52 28.58 -0.28
N PHE A 15 -3.58 29.86 -0.67
CA PHE A 15 -4.08 30.97 0.17
C PHE A 15 -5.50 31.43 -0.19
N ALA A 16 -6.19 30.70 -1.06
CA ALA A 16 -7.54 31.03 -1.48
C ALA A 16 -8.50 30.93 -0.28
N ALA A 17 -9.31 31.96 -0.07
CA ALA A 17 -10.29 32.01 1.01
C ALA A 17 -11.43 31.00 0.81
N THR A 18 -11.74 30.66 -0.44
CA THR A 18 -12.87 29.81 -0.82
C THR A 18 -12.43 28.63 -1.69
N GLN A 19 -13.04 27.48 -1.48
CA GLN A 19 -12.78 26.27 -2.29
C GLN A 19 -13.08 26.49 -3.78
N ALA A 20 -14.09 27.32 -4.09
CA ALA A 20 -14.43 27.68 -5.46
C ALA A 20 -13.30 28.44 -6.18
N ASP A 21 -12.69 29.41 -5.51
CA ASP A 21 -11.58 30.20 -6.06
C ASP A 21 -10.35 29.32 -6.28
N LYS A 22 -10.06 28.43 -5.32
CA LYS A 22 -8.99 27.44 -5.44
C LYS A 22 -9.16 26.56 -6.69
N VAL A 23 -10.37 26.05 -6.92
CA VAL A 23 -10.67 25.23 -8.10
C VAL A 23 -10.50 26.05 -9.39
N LEU A 24 -10.93 27.31 -9.41
CA LEU A 24 -10.80 28.18 -10.57
C LEU A 24 -9.33 28.47 -10.91
N TYR A 25 -8.50 28.83 -9.91
CA TYR A 25 -7.07 29.06 -10.12
C TYR A 25 -6.35 27.81 -10.63
N LEU A 26 -6.67 26.64 -10.08
CA LEU A 26 -6.08 25.38 -10.52
C LEU A 26 -6.53 24.98 -11.94
N LYS A 27 -7.80 25.22 -12.31
CA LYS A 27 -8.29 25.00 -13.69
C LYS A 27 -7.58 25.90 -14.70
N VAL A 28 -7.40 27.18 -14.38
CA VAL A 28 -6.62 28.11 -15.24
C VAL A 28 -5.16 27.68 -15.33
N CYS A 29 -4.56 27.22 -14.24
CA CYS A 29 -3.22 26.65 -14.27
C CYS A 29 -3.14 25.44 -15.22
N CYS A 30 -4.11 24.52 -15.13
CA CYS A 30 -4.17 23.33 -15.96
C CYS A 30 -4.28 23.68 -17.46
N THR A 31 -5.18 24.59 -17.83
CA THR A 31 -5.34 25.03 -19.23
C THR A 31 -4.07 25.69 -19.77
N LEU A 32 -3.38 26.49 -18.96
CA LEU A 32 -2.09 27.05 -19.34
C LEU A 32 -1.04 25.93 -19.52
N TYR A 33 -0.91 24.98 -18.58
CA TYR A 33 0.03 23.86 -18.74
C TYR A 33 -0.23 23.02 -20.00
N LEU A 34 -1.50 22.84 -20.38
CA LEU A 34 -1.87 22.17 -21.64
C LEU A 34 -1.46 22.98 -22.87
N GLN A 35 -1.63 24.30 -22.87
CA GLN A 35 -1.21 25.16 -23.99
C GLN A 35 0.30 25.12 -24.23
N TYR A 36 1.10 25.03 -23.16
CA TYR A 36 2.56 24.94 -23.24
C TYR A 36 3.07 23.49 -23.40
N LYS A 37 2.20 22.52 -23.67
CA LYS A 37 2.54 21.09 -23.86
C LYS A 37 3.28 20.45 -22.68
N MET A 38 3.05 20.93 -21.46
CA MET A 38 3.67 20.44 -20.22
C MET A 38 2.71 19.47 -19.50
N TYR A 39 2.50 18.29 -20.09
CA TYR A 39 1.50 17.32 -19.64
C TYR A 39 1.72 16.76 -18.21
N PRO A 40 2.94 16.41 -17.77
CA PRO A 40 3.14 15.90 -16.40
C PRO A 40 2.81 16.93 -15.32
N MET A 41 3.07 18.21 -15.57
CA MET A 41 2.73 19.29 -14.63
C MET A 41 1.24 19.59 -14.63
N ALA A 42 0.58 19.52 -15.79
CA ALA A 42 -0.88 19.60 -15.88
C ALA A 42 -1.54 18.48 -15.05
N LEU A 43 -1.05 17.24 -15.18
CA LEU A 43 -1.55 16.10 -14.44
C LEU A 43 -1.42 16.27 -12.93
N ARG A 44 -0.28 16.79 -12.44
CA ARG A 44 -0.09 17.09 -11.01
C ARG A 44 -1.10 18.10 -10.47
N VAL A 45 -1.48 19.08 -11.29
CA VAL A 45 -2.52 20.06 -10.93
C VAL A 45 -3.90 19.42 -11.00
N ALA A 46 -4.18 18.59 -12.01
CA ALA A 46 -5.41 17.83 -12.13
C ALA A 46 -5.64 16.91 -10.91
N PHE A 47 -4.59 16.26 -10.38
CA PHE A 47 -4.69 15.50 -9.13
C PHE A 47 -5.06 16.34 -7.92
N LYS A 48 -4.68 17.63 -7.88
CA LYS A 48 -5.11 18.54 -6.79
C LYS A 48 -6.58 18.93 -6.91
N LEU A 49 -7.13 18.89 -8.13
CA LEU A 49 -8.55 19.13 -8.40
C LEU A 49 -9.41 17.90 -8.07
N ASN A 50 -8.82 16.70 -8.05
CA ASN A 50 -9.50 15.42 -7.83
C ASN A 50 -10.67 15.18 -8.82
N ASP A 51 -10.55 15.68 -10.04
CA ASP A 51 -11.56 15.57 -11.10
C ASP A 51 -11.06 14.61 -12.19
N VAL A 52 -11.72 13.46 -12.33
CA VAL A 52 -11.40 12.40 -13.30
C VAL A 52 -11.45 12.95 -14.74
N LYS A 53 -12.37 13.87 -15.02
CA LYS A 53 -12.57 14.44 -16.36
C LYS A 53 -11.39 15.30 -16.79
N GLU A 54 -10.83 16.06 -15.86
CA GLU A 54 -9.65 16.88 -16.15
C GLU A 54 -8.41 16.00 -16.36
N VAL A 55 -8.27 14.90 -15.60
CA VAL A 55 -7.20 13.92 -15.82
C VAL A 55 -7.28 13.31 -17.22
N ALA A 56 -8.46 12.82 -17.61
CA ALA A 56 -8.70 12.25 -18.95
C ALA A 56 -8.30 13.22 -20.07
N LYS A 57 -8.70 14.49 -19.98
CA LYS A 57 -8.34 15.54 -20.94
C LYS A 57 -6.83 15.77 -21.07
N VAL A 58 -6.05 15.57 -20.01
CA VAL A 58 -4.58 15.69 -20.08
C VAL A 58 -3.99 14.50 -20.85
N PHE A 59 -4.53 13.29 -20.67
CA PHE A 59 -4.10 12.09 -21.39
C PHE A 59 -4.44 12.14 -22.88
N GLU A 60 -5.68 12.50 -23.24
CA GLU A 60 -6.12 12.63 -24.64
C GLU A 60 -5.26 13.63 -25.44
N LYS A 61 -4.82 14.71 -24.79
CA LYS A 61 -3.99 15.74 -25.43
C LYS A 61 -2.51 15.37 -25.53
N CYS A 62 -2.06 14.36 -24.80
CA CYS A 62 -0.66 13.94 -24.83
C CYS A 62 -0.43 13.00 -26.02
N GLU A 63 0.30 13.45 -27.03
CA GLU A 63 0.62 12.64 -28.22
C GLU A 63 1.81 11.68 -27.99
N ASP A 64 2.69 11.99 -27.03
CA ASP A 64 3.90 11.22 -26.77
C ASP A 64 3.65 10.04 -25.83
N ARG A 65 3.82 8.82 -26.35
CA ARG A 65 3.60 7.56 -25.63
C ARG A 65 4.55 7.35 -24.46
N LEU A 66 5.79 7.86 -24.52
CA LEU A 66 6.72 7.76 -23.38
C LEU A 66 6.24 8.60 -22.21
N VAL A 67 5.73 9.81 -22.49
CA VAL A 67 5.20 10.71 -21.48
C VAL A 67 3.88 10.17 -20.91
N GLN A 68 3.03 9.55 -21.73
CA GLN A 68 1.83 8.85 -21.27
C GLN A 68 2.18 7.72 -20.29
N LYS A 69 3.20 6.90 -20.57
CA LYS A 69 3.67 5.85 -19.65
C LYS A 69 4.15 6.43 -18.32
N GLN A 70 4.95 7.51 -18.36
CA GLN A 70 5.40 8.20 -17.14
C GLN A 70 4.23 8.77 -16.32
N MET A 71 3.22 9.30 -17.00
CA MET A 71 2.00 9.80 -16.37
C MET A 71 1.15 8.67 -15.77
N ALA A 72 1.10 7.49 -16.41
CA ALA A 72 0.43 6.30 -15.86
C ALA A 72 1.10 5.82 -14.56
N PHE A 73 2.44 5.83 -14.48
CA PHE A 73 3.14 5.56 -13.22
C PHE A 73 2.80 6.59 -12.12
N MET A 74 2.57 7.86 -12.47
CA MET A 74 2.10 8.86 -11.50
C MET A 74 0.69 8.56 -11.00
N ILE A 75 -0.21 8.09 -11.88
CA ILE A 75 -1.57 7.66 -11.50
C ILE A 75 -1.51 6.45 -10.56
N SER A 76 -0.73 5.42 -10.93
CA SER A 76 -0.55 4.21 -10.12
C SER A 76 -0.10 4.57 -8.70
N ARG A 77 0.91 5.44 -8.56
CA ARG A 77 1.38 5.91 -7.24
C ARG A 77 0.35 6.72 -6.45
N ARG A 78 -0.48 7.51 -7.14
CA ARG A 78 -1.54 8.28 -6.48
C ARG A 78 -2.75 7.42 -6.11
N LYS A 79 -2.81 6.17 -6.59
CA LYS A 79 -3.96 5.27 -6.52
C LYS A 79 -5.25 5.95 -7.00
N PHE A 80 -5.15 6.75 -8.06
CA PHE A 80 -6.30 7.47 -8.60
C PHE A 80 -7.10 6.54 -9.51
N ASN A 81 -8.42 6.45 -9.32
CA ASN A 81 -9.27 5.61 -10.14
C ASN A 81 -9.51 6.28 -11.50
N HIS A 82 -8.78 5.86 -12.52
CA HIS A 82 -8.98 6.26 -13.90
C HIS A 82 -8.89 5.04 -14.79
N ASP A 83 -9.99 4.72 -15.46
CA ASP A 83 -10.06 3.60 -16.39
C ASP A 83 -9.56 4.07 -17.75
N PHE A 84 -8.48 3.43 -18.21
CA PHE A 84 -7.91 3.67 -19.53
C PHE A 84 -8.60 2.76 -20.55
N GLU A 85 -9.83 3.03 -20.97
CA GLU A 85 -10.64 2.08 -21.77
C GLU A 85 -9.90 1.51 -23.02
N ASP A 86 -9.05 2.31 -23.67
CA ASP A 86 -8.49 2.01 -25.00
C ASP A 86 -7.03 1.50 -25.05
N ASP A 87 -6.28 1.45 -23.94
CA ASP A 87 -4.85 1.07 -23.95
C ASP A 87 -4.48 0.10 -22.82
N ASP A 88 -4.36 -1.19 -23.17
CA ASP A 88 -4.07 -2.26 -22.24
C ASP A 88 -2.68 -2.16 -21.59
N GLU A 89 -1.68 -1.55 -22.26
CA GLU A 89 -0.37 -1.30 -21.64
C GLU A 89 -0.47 -0.23 -20.55
N LEU A 90 -1.27 0.82 -20.78
CA LEU A 90 -1.49 1.86 -19.77
C LEU A 90 -2.34 1.35 -18.60
N LYS A 91 -3.32 0.46 -18.86
CA LYS A 91 -4.05 -0.26 -17.81
C LYS A 91 -3.11 -1.08 -16.94
N GLU A 92 -2.21 -1.86 -17.53
CA GLU A 92 -1.24 -2.68 -16.78
C GLU A 92 -0.25 -1.84 -15.96
N ILE A 93 0.16 -0.68 -16.46
CA ILE A 93 1.02 0.24 -15.69
C ILE A 93 0.21 0.91 -14.56
N ALA A 94 -1.03 1.31 -14.84
CA ALA A 94 -1.91 1.94 -13.87
C ALA A 94 -2.36 0.98 -12.76
N SER A 95 -2.51 -0.31 -13.09
CA SER A 95 -2.86 -1.37 -12.16
C SER A 95 -1.79 -1.63 -11.10
N GLY A 96 -0.54 -1.21 -11.35
CA GLY A 96 0.56 -1.32 -10.39
C GLY A 96 1.23 -2.70 -10.35
N GLU A 97 0.83 -3.64 -11.20
CA GLU A 97 1.40 -5.00 -11.24
C GLU A 97 2.89 -4.99 -11.65
N SER A 98 3.24 -4.11 -12.58
CA SER A 98 4.62 -3.90 -13.03
C SER A 98 5.51 -3.18 -11.99
N LEU A 99 4.93 -2.56 -10.95
CA LEU A 99 5.67 -1.77 -9.97
C LEU A 99 6.69 -2.62 -9.20
N SER A 100 6.32 -3.84 -8.82
CA SER A 100 7.22 -4.78 -8.13
C SER A 100 8.44 -5.12 -9.00
N LYS A 101 8.23 -5.45 -10.27
CA LYS A 101 9.31 -5.74 -11.24
C LYS A 101 10.27 -4.56 -11.38
N HIS A 102 9.75 -3.34 -11.50
CA HIS A 102 10.56 -2.12 -11.58
C HIS A 102 11.33 -1.83 -10.30
N PHE A 103 10.71 -2.06 -9.14
CA PHE A 103 11.36 -1.87 -7.83
C PHE A 103 12.53 -2.83 -7.65
N ILE A 104 12.35 -4.11 -7.99
CA ILE A 104 13.41 -5.13 -7.93
C ILE A 104 14.52 -4.83 -8.93
N SER A 105 14.19 -4.34 -10.13
CA SER A 105 15.21 -3.93 -11.11
C SER A 105 16.06 -2.77 -10.58
N LEU A 106 15.43 -1.76 -9.99
CA LEU A 106 16.13 -0.62 -9.38
C LEU A 106 17.01 -1.05 -8.21
N ALA A 107 16.52 -1.96 -7.36
CA ALA A 107 17.30 -2.56 -6.28
C ALA A 107 18.57 -3.27 -6.79
N ARG A 108 18.46 -3.98 -7.91
CA ARG A 108 19.59 -4.66 -8.56
C ARG A 108 20.60 -3.67 -9.13
N GLU A 109 20.14 -2.60 -9.75
CA GLU A 109 21.02 -1.55 -10.30
C GLU A 109 21.74 -0.74 -9.22
N LEU A 110 21.10 -0.54 -8.07
CA LEU A 110 21.67 0.15 -6.92
C LEU A 110 22.59 -0.74 -6.07
N ASP A 111 22.68 -2.02 -6.38
CA ASP A 111 23.46 -3.03 -5.63
C ASP A 111 23.06 -3.09 -4.14
N VAL A 112 21.76 -2.90 -3.84
CA VAL A 112 21.18 -2.96 -2.49
C VAL A 112 20.36 -4.24 -2.31
N LEU A 113 20.53 -5.22 -3.19
CA LEU A 113 19.73 -6.44 -3.20
C LEU A 113 20.09 -7.40 -2.06
N GLU A 114 21.25 -7.23 -1.43
CA GLU A 114 21.64 -8.03 -0.27
C GLU A 114 20.79 -7.67 0.95
N PRO A 115 20.03 -8.64 1.51
CA PRO A 115 19.18 -8.39 2.67
C PRO A 115 20.06 -8.05 3.87
N LYS A 116 19.71 -6.96 4.56
CA LYS A 116 20.43 -6.54 5.76
C LYS A 116 19.81 -7.21 6.97
N LEU A 117 20.66 -7.83 7.79
CA LEU A 117 20.24 -8.40 9.06
C LEU A 117 19.91 -7.27 10.06
N PRO A 118 18.88 -7.42 10.90
CA PRO A 118 18.57 -6.45 11.96
C PRO A 118 19.77 -6.13 12.86
N GLU A 119 20.65 -7.11 13.11
CA GLU A 119 21.86 -6.93 13.92
C GLU A 119 22.86 -5.93 13.32
N GLN A 120 22.95 -5.85 11.98
CA GLN A 120 23.81 -4.89 11.29
C GLN A 120 23.31 -3.45 11.44
N ILE A 121 22.05 -3.28 11.84
CA ILE A 121 21.36 -1.99 11.97
C ILE A 121 21.30 -1.56 13.42
N TYR A 122 20.92 -2.48 14.30
CA TYR A 122 20.91 -2.22 15.73
C TYR A 122 22.30 -1.80 16.22
N LYS A 123 23.38 -2.28 15.58
CA LYS A 123 24.77 -2.01 15.97
C LYS A 123 24.89 -2.06 17.50
N SER A 124 24.24 -3.04 18.12
CA SER A 124 24.07 -3.13 19.56
C SER A 124 25.40 -3.34 20.29
N HIS A 125 26.45 -3.69 19.54
CA HIS A 125 27.85 -3.71 19.98
C HIS A 125 28.50 -2.32 20.08
N LEU A 126 27.94 -1.27 19.49
CA LEU A 126 28.41 0.13 19.56
C LEU A 126 27.75 0.94 20.68
N GLU A 127 26.66 0.46 21.28
CA GLU A 127 26.02 1.16 22.39
C GLU A 127 26.69 0.84 23.73
N GLU A 128 27.16 1.87 24.45
CA GLU A 128 27.53 1.74 25.86
C GLU A 128 26.29 1.33 26.64
N LYS A 129 26.29 0.12 27.23
CA LYS A 129 25.23 -0.38 28.12
C LYS A 129 25.13 0.48 29.39
N ARG A 130 24.53 1.67 29.30
CA ARG A 130 24.06 2.40 30.49
C ARG A 130 22.77 1.73 30.95
N SER A 131 22.89 1.00 32.05
CA SER A 131 21.79 0.41 32.83
C SER A 131 20.76 -0.37 32.00
N THR A 132 21.03 -1.65 31.79
CA THR A 132 20.03 -2.58 31.24
C THR A 132 18.90 -2.76 32.24
N ALA A 133 17.78 -2.07 32.03
CA ALA A 133 16.50 -2.60 32.42
C ALA A 133 16.37 -4.02 31.84
N VAL A 134 15.85 -4.96 32.62
CA VAL A 134 15.59 -6.33 32.14
C VAL A 134 14.51 -6.23 31.07
N LEU A 135 14.95 -6.09 29.82
CA LEU A 135 14.07 -6.06 28.66
C LEU A 135 13.53 -7.47 28.43
N ASP A 136 12.22 -7.58 28.39
CA ASP A 136 11.51 -8.82 28.09
C ASP A 136 11.93 -9.34 26.71
N SER A 137 12.53 -10.53 26.67
CA SER A 137 13.06 -11.16 25.45
C SER A 137 11.99 -11.29 24.37
N ALA A 138 10.72 -11.48 24.74
CA ALA A 138 9.62 -11.58 23.78
C ALA A 138 9.37 -10.25 23.05
N LYS A 139 9.51 -9.11 23.73
CA LYS A 139 9.35 -7.78 23.12
C LYS A 139 10.54 -7.40 22.24
N GLN A 140 11.74 -7.81 22.63
CA GLN A 140 12.93 -7.63 21.79
C GLN A 140 12.83 -8.44 20.49
N ASN A 141 12.35 -9.68 20.56
CA ASN A 141 12.15 -10.52 19.37
C ASN A 141 11.11 -9.90 18.42
N LEU A 142 10.00 -9.39 18.94
CA LEU A 142 9.00 -8.66 18.16
C LEU A 142 9.58 -7.41 17.48
N ALA A 143 10.35 -6.60 18.21
CA ALA A 143 11.02 -5.43 17.65
C ALA A 143 12.01 -5.80 16.53
N SER A 144 12.72 -6.92 16.68
CA SER A 144 13.61 -7.42 15.62
C SER A 144 12.85 -7.86 14.37
N SER A 145 11.67 -8.46 14.51
CA SER A 145 10.79 -8.80 13.37
C SER A 145 10.34 -7.55 12.60
N PHE A 146 9.96 -6.47 13.29
CA PHE A 146 9.58 -5.22 12.63
C PHE A 146 10.75 -4.55 11.92
N VAL A 147 11.92 -4.49 12.55
CA VAL A 147 13.12 -3.93 11.91
C VAL A 147 13.46 -4.71 10.65
N ASN A 148 13.40 -6.04 10.72
CA ASN A 148 13.62 -6.88 9.56
C ASN A 148 12.63 -6.57 8.42
N ALA A 149 11.34 -6.48 8.75
CA ALA A 149 10.30 -6.18 7.78
C ALA A 149 10.42 -4.79 7.16
N PHE A 150 10.79 -3.77 7.92
CA PHE A 150 10.96 -2.41 7.39
C PHE A 150 12.20 -2.25 6.53
N VAL A 151 13.25 -2.99 6.82
CA VAL A 151 14.54 -2.89 6.13
C VAL A 151 14.48 -3.62 4.80
N ASN A 152 13.84 -4.78 4.78
CA ASN A 152 13.72 -5.62 3.59
C ASN A 152 12.34 -5.47 2.91
N ALA A 153 11.62 -4.37 3.20
CA ALA A 153 10.30 -4.09 2.62
C ALA A 153 10.36 -4.00 1.09
N GLY A 154 9.60 -4.86 0.40
CA GLY A 154 9.50 -4.90 -1.06
C GLY A 154 10.66 -5.58 -1.79
N PHE A 155 11.62 -6.19 -1.08
CA PHE A 155 12.76 -6.87 -1.72
C PHE A 155 12.52 -8.36 -2.00
N CYS A 156 11.30 -8.88 -1.76
CA CYS A 156 10.85 -10.27 -1.98
C CYS A 156 11.69 -11.40 -1.33
N LYS A 157 12.88 -11.11 -0.81
CA LYS A 157 13.78 -12.08 -0.17
C LYS A 157 14.33 -11.53 1.12
N ASP A 158 14.30 -12.38 2.14
CA ASP A 158 14.85 -12.09 3.45
C ASP A 158 15.49 -13.35 4.05
N GLU A 159 16.69 -13.21 4.60
CA GLU A 159 17.45 -14.34 5.15
C GLU A 159 16.91 -14.87 6.49
N LEU A 160 16.15 -14.06 7.23
CA LEU A 160 15.64 -14.41 8.56
C LEU A 160 14.28 -15.09 8.54
N MET A 161 13.37 -14.58 7.72
CA MET A 161 11.95 -14.97 7.77
C MET A 161 11.56 -15.98 6.69
N THR A 162 12.30 -16.08 5.58
CA THR A 162 11.96 -16.98 4.47
C THR A 162 12.88 -18.19 4.34
N ILE A 163 14.11 -18.15 4.89
CA ILE A 163 15.13 -19.18 4.61
C ILE A 163 15.17 -20.31 5.64
N ASN A 164 14.62 -20.16 6.85
CA ASN A 164 14.66 -21.23 7.84
C ASN A 164 13.34 -21.37 8.63
N ASP A 165 12.43 -22.15 8.04
CA ASP A 165 11.55 -23.05 8.79
C ASP A 165 10.84 -22.43 10.00
N SER A 166 10.09 -21.33 9.81
CA SER A 166 9.02 -20.78 10.67
C SER A 166 9.30 -20.62 12.18
N LYS A 167 10.48 -20.99 12.68
CA LYS A 167 10.84 -21.13 14.09
C LYS A 167 10.88 -19.78 14.78
N TRP A 168 11.18 -18.73 14.02
CA TRP A 168 11.14 -17.37 14.52
C TRP A 168 9.71 -16.90 14.78
N VAL A 169 8.75 -17.28 13.93
CA VAL A 169 7.32 -16.97 14.11
C VAL A 169 6.82 -17.62 15.40
N TYR A 170 7.12 -18.90 15.61
CA TYR A 170 6.72 -19.66 16.80
C TYR A 170 7.43 -19.26 18.11
N LYS A 171 8.49 -18.43 18.04
CA LYS A 171 9.15 -17.89 19.25
C LYS A 171 8.36 -16.74 19.88
N ASN A 172 7.51 -16.07 19.11
CA ASN A 172 6.69 -14.98 19.59
C ASN A 172 5.38 -15.51 20.17
N LYS A 173 4.79 -14.78 21.13
CA LYS A 173 3.51 -15.17 21.78
C LYS A 173 2.34 -14.40 21.18
N GLU A 174 1.23 -15.11 20.92
CA GLU A 174 -0.10 -14.57 20.55
C GLU A 174 -0.03 -13.45 19.49
N MET A 175 -0.27 -12.19 19.90
CA MET A 175 -0.23 -10.98 19.05
C MET A 175 1.12 -10.78 18.35
N GLY A 176 2.20 -11.30 18.96
CA GLY A 176 3.52 -11.28 18.35
C GLY A 176 3.67 -12.24 17.17
N MET A 177 2.94 -13.37 17.17
CA MET A 177 2.87 -14.27 16.01
C MET A 177 2.11 -13.59 14.87
N MET A 178 0.95 -13.02 15.18
CA MET A 178 0.14 -12.27 14.22
C MET A 178 0.95 -11.13 13.55
N SER A 179 1.66 -10.33 14.36
CA SER A 179 2.47 -9.21 13.87
C SER A 179 3.65 -9.69 13.01
N THR A 180 4.25 -10.82 13.38
CA THR A 180 5.38 -11.39 12.63
C THR A 180 4.94 -11.91 11.27
N VAL A 181 3.79 -12.59 11.19
CA VAL A 181 3.21 -13.02 9.90
C VAL A 181 2.74 -11.81 9.09
N GLY A 182 2.08 -10.83 9.70
CA GLY A 182 1.72 -9.57 9.04
C GLY A 182 2.93 -8.86 8.43
N SER A 183 4.07 -8.90 9.12
CA SER A 183 5.33 -8.31 8.67
C SER A 183 5.94 -9.02 7.46
N LEU A 184 5.64 -10.31 7.23
CA LEU A 184 5.95 -11.00 5.96
C LEU A 184 5.24 -10.33 4.78
N GLY A 185 4.00 -9.88 4.97
CA GLY A 185 3.27 -9.14 3.93
C GLY A 185 3.93 -7.82 3.54
N ALA A 186 4.63 -7.16 4.48
CA ALA A 186 5.41 -5.95 4.21
C ALA A 186 6.71 -6.25 3.43
N LEU A 187 7.30 -7.44 3.60
CA LEU A 187 8.44 -7.90 2.80
C LEU A 187 8.02 -8.14 1.33
N LEU A 188 6.86 -8.74 1.15
CA LEU A 188 6.32 -9.18 -0.15
C LEU A 188 5.43 -8.12 -0.81
N LEU A 189 5.65 -6.84 -0.47
CA LEU A 189 4.81 -5.73 -0.94
C LEU A 189 4.78 -5.70 -2.48
N TRP A 190 3.57 -5.56 -3.06
CA TRP A 190 3.31 -5.49 -4.51
C TRP A 190 3.55 -6.78 -5.30
N GLY A 191 3.97 -7.88 -4.67
CA GLY A 191 4.20 -9.17 -5.34
C GLY A 191 3.04 -10.14 -5.15
N ILE A 192 2.04 -10.12 -6.03
CA ILE A 192 0.85 -10.97 -5.90
C ILE A 192 1.22 -12.47 -5.94
N ASP A 193 1.97 -12.91 -6.96
CA ASP A 193 2.24 -14.33 -7.18
C ASP A 193 3.16 -14.94 -6.11
N GLU A 194 4.30 -14.29 -5.84
CA GLU A 194 5.25 -14.77 -4.83
C GLU A 194 4.69 -14.60 -3.41
N GLY A 195 3.99 -13.50 -3.14
CA GLY A 195 3.39 -13.22 -1.84
C GLY A 195 2.29 -14.23 -1.47
N LEU A 196 1.40 -14.55 -2.40
CA LEU A 196 0.36 -15.57 -2.23
C LEU A 196 0.94 -16.91 -1.79
N THR A 197 1.91 -17.43 -2.51
CA THR A 197 2.48 -18.77 -2.24
C THR A 197 3.21 -18.87 -0.90
N GLN A 198 3.80 -17.76 -0.42
CA GLN A 198 4.49 -17.74 0.87
C GLN A 198 3.52 -17.57 2.05
N ILE A 199 2.48 -16.75 1.88
CA ILE A 199 1.48 -16.49 2.93
C ILE A 199 0.52 -17.68 3.09
N ASP A 200 0.18 -18.37 2.00
CA ASP A 200 -0.76 -19.51 2.00
C ASP A 200 -0.35 -20.59 3.01
N LYS A 201 0.95 -20.84 3.18
CA LYS A 201 1.48 -21.80 4.17
C LYS A 201 1.04 -21.50 5.61
N TYR A 202 0.87 -20.23 5.95
CA TYR A 202 0.45 -19.79 7.29
C TYR A 202 -1.06 -19.73 7.44
N GLN A 203 -1.81 -19.62 6.33
CA GLN A 203 -3.28 -19.65 6.33
C GLN A 203 -3.84 -21.00 6.79
N TRP A 204 -3.17 -22.09 6.44
CA TRP A 204 -3.59 -23.45 6.82
C TRP A 204 -3.15 -23.88 8.23
N SER A 205 -2.49 -23.01 8.99
CA SER A 205 -2.04 -23.31 10.35
C SER A 205 -3.22 -23.42 11.35
N THR A 206 -3.03 -24.15 12.45
CA THR A 206 -4.10 -24.39 13.44
C THR A 206 -4.40 -23.19 14.34
N ASP A 207 -3.47 -22.23 14.45
CA ASP A 207 -3.60 -21.12 15.40
C ASP A 207 -4.36 -19.93 14.80
N PRO A 208 -5.39 -19.40 15.49
CA PRO A 208 -6.19 -18.28 14.98
C PRO A 208 -5.37 -17.00 14.79
N HIS A 209 -4.32 -16.79 15.59
CA HIS A 209 -3.41 -15.64 15.46
C HIS A 209 -2.53 -15.70 14.21
N LEU A 210 -2.11 -16.89 13.78
CA LEU A 210 -1.33 -17.06 12.55
C LEU A 210 -2.21 -16.83 11.32
N LYS A 211 -3.43 -17.38 11.33
CA LYS A 211 -4.44 -17.11 10.29
C LYS A 211 -4.78 -15.63 10.17
N ALA A 212 -5.04 -14.95 11.29
CA ALA A 212 -5.29 -13.51 11.29
C ALA A 212 -4.09 -12.71 10.76
N GLY A 213 -2.87 -13.12 11.10
CA GLY A 213 -1.65 -12.51 10.56
C GLY A 213 -1.49 -12.71 9.06
N ALA A 214 -1.86 -13.88 8.54
CA ALA A 214 -1.83 -14.20 7.12
C ALA A 214 -2.84 -13.38 6.31
N LEU A 215 -4.06 -13.21 6.82
CA LEU A 215 -5.10 -12.38 6.20
C LEU A 215 -4.68 -10.90 6.13
N LEU A 216 -4.08 -10.38 7.20
CA LEU A 216 -3.53 -9.02 7.21
C LEU A 216 -2.38 -8.88 6.21
N ALA A 217 -1.45 -9.84 6.21
CA ALA A 217 -0.34 -9.89 5.26
C ALA A 217 -0.85 -9.89 3.80
N PHE A 218 -1.95 -10.60 3.54
CA PHE A 218 -2.59 -10.66 2.23
C PHE A 218 -3.07 -9.30 1.73
N GLY A 219 -3.74 -8.53 2.60
CA GLY A 219 -4.15 -7.16 2.31
C GLY A 219 -2.98 -6.20 2.07
N LEU A 220 -1.85 -6.42 2.74
CA LEU A 220 -0.63 -5.64 2.52
C LEU A 220 0.03 -5.95 1.16
N VAL A 221 0.14 -7.23 0.79
CA VAL A 221 0.72 -7.65 -0.50
C VAL A 221 -0.07 -7.08 -1.67
N THR A 222 -1.40 -7.09 -1.56
CA THR A 222 -2.32 -6.59 -2.59
C THR A 222 -2.53 -5.08 -2.54
N SER A 223 -1.87 -4.36 -1.62
CA SER A 223 -2.10 -2.92 -1.47
C SER A 223 -1.71 -2.17 -2.74
N GLY A 224 -2.69 -1.51 -3.37
CA GLY A 224 -2.46 -0.67 -4.54
C GLY A 224 -2.22 -1.42 -5.85
N VAL A 225 -2.40 -2.74 -5.88
CA VAL A 225 -2.46 -3.50 -7.12
C VAL A 225 -3.92 -3.78 -7.48
N LYS A 226 -4.36 -3.35 -8.66
CA LYS A 226 -5.70 -3.67 -9.18
C LYS A 226 -5.59 -4.85 -10.12
N ASN A 227 -5.82 -6.05 -9.61
CA ASN A 227 -5.85 -7.26 -10.43
C ASN A 227 -7.31 -7.65 -10.73
N GLU A 228 -7.59 -8.02 -11.97
CA GLU A 228 -8.91 -8.46 -12.44
C GLU A 228 -9.42 -9.72 -11.73
N CYS A 229 -8.52 -10.55 -11.20
CA CYS A 229 -8.88 -11.75 -10.44
C CYS A 229 -9.33 -11.48 -8.99
N ASP A 230 -9.27 -10.22 -8.51
CA ASP A 230 -9.74 -9.80 -7.18
C ASP A 230 -9.40 -10.79 -6.02
N PRO A 231 -8.14 -11.23 -5.87
CA PRO A 231 -7.80 -12.30 -4.92
C PRO A 231 -8.04 -11.89 -3.46
N ALA A 232 -8.03 -10.58 -3.17
CA ALA A 232 -8.34 -10.02 -1.86
C ALA A 232 -9.81 -10.17 -1.49
N TRP A 233 -10.71 -9.94 -2.43
CA TRP A 233 -12.13 -10.14 -2.18
C TRP A 233 -12.47 -11.62 -2.00
N ALA A 234 -11.93 -12.49 -2.87
CA ALA A 234 -12.20 -13.92 -2.82
C ALA A 234 -11.78 -14.58 -1.50
N LEU A 235 -10.60 -14.21 -0.96
CA LEU A 235 -10.07 -14.81 0.26
C LEU A 235 -10.57 -14.13 1.53
N LEU A 236 -10.66 -12.79 1.55
CA LEU A 236 -11.04 -12.05 2.75
C LEU A 236 -12.55 -11.94 2.93
N GLY A 237 -13.33 -12.01 1.83
CA GLY A 237 -14.80 -11.99 1.87
C GLY A 237 -15.38 -13.20 2.60
N GLU A 238 -14.82 -14.40 2.39
CA GLU A 238 -15.23 -15.62 3.10
C GLU A 238 -14.94 -15.54 4.62
N GLN A 239 -13.83 -14.88 4.99
CA GLN A 239 -13.39 -14.77 6.38
C GLN A 239 -14.05 -13.59 7.14
N LEU A 240 -14.92 -12.81 6.48
CA LEU A 240 -15.72 -11.76 7.12
C LEU A 240 -16.82 -12.36 8.01
N GLU A 241 -17.35 -13.52 7.62
CA GLU A 241 -18.42 -14.24 8.32
C GLU A 241 -17.92 -15.13 9.47
N ALA A 242 -16.60 -15.23 9.68
CA ALA A 242 -16.01 -16.09 10.69
C ALA A 242 -16.46 -15.70 12.12
N GLU A 243 -16.64 -16.71 12.99
CA GLU A 243 -17.07 -16.54 14.39
C GLU A 243 -16.01 -15.85 15.26
N ASP A 244 -14.73 -15.99 14.92
CA ASP A 244 -13.63 -15.40 15.68
C ASP A 244 -13.49 -13.88 15.45
N PRO A 245 -13.53 -13.05 16.50
CA PRO A 245 -13.43 -11.60 16.37
C PRO A 245 -12.08 -11.14 15.82
N LEU A 246 -11.00 -11.90 16.08
CA LEU A 246 -9.65 -11.58 15.61
C LEU A 246 -9.49 -11.81 14.09
N LEU A 247 -10.13 -12.86 13.55
CA LEU A 247 -10.13 -13.12 12.11
C LEU A 247 -10.96 -12.06 11.38
N ARG A 248 -12.13 -11.71 11.92
CA ARG A 248 -12.97 -10.64 11.38
C ARG A 248 -12.24 -9.31 11.34
N LEU A 249 -11.54 -8.95 12.43
CA LEU A 249 -10.72 -7.75 12.50
C LEU A 249 -9.64 -7.73 11.41
N ALA A 250 -8.89 -8.83 11.28
CA ALA A 250 -7.81 -8.92 10.31
C ALA A 250 -8.30 -8.84 8.86
N SER A 251 -9.44 -9.46 8.55
CA SER A 251 -10.07 -9.42 7.23
C SER A 251 -10.53 -8.02 6.84
N VAL A 252 -11.20 -7.30 7.76
CA VAL A 252 -11.64 -5.92 7.54
C VAL A 252 -10.44 -5.00 7.28
N VAL A 253 -9.40 -5.10 8.12
CA VAL A 253 -8.18 -4.30 7.96
C VAL A 253 -7.43 -4.66 6.67
N GLY A 254 -7.37 -5.95 6.33
CA GLY A 254 -6.77 -6.44 5.08
C GLY A 254 -7.49 -5.90 3.84
N LEU A 255 -8.83 -5.92 3.84
CA LEU A 255 -9.65 -5.34 2.77
C LEU A 255 -9.44 -3.82 2.67
N GLY A 256 -9.36 -3.13 3.80
CA GLY A 256 -9.01 -1.70 3.85
C GLY A 256 -7.66 -1.41 3.20
N TYR A 257 -6.62 -2.19 3.51
CA TYR A 257 -5.30 -2.02 2.90
C TYR A 257 -5.25 -2.33 1.40
N ALA A 258 -5.97 -3.37 0.96
CA ALA A 258 -6.04 -3.76 -0.44
C ALA A 258 -6.76 -2.69 -1.28
N TYR A 259 -7.91 -2.20 -0.79
CA TYR A 259 -8.82 -1.35 -1.56
C TYR A 259 -8.75 0.15 -1.24
N ALA A 260 -7.77 0.57 -0.44
CA ALA A 260 -7.48 1.98 -0.20
C ALA A 260 -7.25 2.76 -1.52
N GLY A 261 -8.22 3.61 -1.89
CA GLY A 261 -8.19 4.45 -3.09
C GLY A 261 -9.00 3.93 -4.29
N SER A 262 -9.60 2.74 -4.20
CA SER A 262 -10.39 2.16 -5.31
C SER A 262 -11.84 2.67 -5.38
N CYS A 263 -12.35 3.32 -4.32
CA CYS A 263 -13.72 3.87 -4.25
C CYS A 263 -14.82 2.92 -4.79
N ARG A 264 -14.76 1.63 -4.43
CA ARG A 264 -15.80 0.67 -4.82
C ARG A 264 -16.98 0.72 -3.86
N GLU A 265 -18.18 0.93 -4.38
CA GLU A 265 -19.42 1.00 -3.60
C GLU A 265 -19.81 -0.37 -3.02
N ASP A 266 -19.56 -1.46 -3.75
CA ASP A 266 -19.86 -2.84 -3.31
C ASP A 266 -19.15 -3.24 -2.00
N LEU A 267 -17.93 -2.76 -1.79
CA LEU A 267 -17.19 -2.98 -0.54
C LEU A 267 -17.78 -2.18 0.61
N LEU A 268 -18.23 -0.95 0.31
CA LEU A 268 -18.81 -0.05 1.29
C LEU A 268 -20.15 -0.59 1.78
N GLU A 269 -20.99 -1.10 0.88
CA GLU A 269 -22.27 -1.71 1.24
C GLU A 269 -22.11 -2.93 2.15
N ASN A 270 -21.07 -3.74 1.94
CA ASN A 270 -20.80 -4.92 2.77
C ASN A 270 -20.13 -4.60 4.12
N LEU A 271 -19.36 -3.52 4.21
CA LEU A 271 -18.73 -3.08 5.47
C LEU A 271 -19.67 -2.21 6.33
N THR A 272 -20.63 -1.50 5.73
CA THR A 272 -21.64 -0.69 6.44
C THR A 272 -22.41 -1.46 7.53
N PRO A 273 -22.94 -2.68 7.30
CA PRO A 273 -23.64 -3.43 8.33
C PRO A 273 -22.73 -3.85 9.49
N MET A 274 -21.44 -4.07 9.25
CA MET A 274 -20.47 -4.38 10.32
C MET A 274 -20.17 -3.19 11.24
N ILE A 275 -20.27 -1.96 10.73
CA ILE A 275 -20.08 -0.74 11.53
C ILE A 275 -21.30 -0.47 12.43
N VAL A 276 -22.50 -0.80 11.94
CA VAL A 276 -23.77 -0.59 12.66
C VAL A 276 -24.01 -1.69 13.71
N ASP A 277 -23.44 -2.88 13.49
CA ASP A 277 -23.59 -3.98 14.44
C ASP A 277 -22.86 -3.69 15.77
N THR A 278 -23.65 -3.57 16.83
CA THR A 278 -23.20 -3.32 18.20
C THR A 278 -22.83 -4.60 18.95
N ALA A 279 -23.00 -5.78 18.32
CA ALA A 279 -22.59 -7.07 18.87
C ALA A 279 -21.08 -7.35 18.73
N CYS A 280 -20.37 -6.60 17.88
CA CYS A 280 -18.94 -6.75 17.67
C CYS A 280 -18.11 -6.07 18.79
N THR A 281 -16.89 -6.57 19.01
CA THR A 281 -15.91 -5.92 19.88
C THR A 281 -15.61 -4.50 19.37
N ILE A 282 -15.46 -3.54 20.29
CA ILE A 282 -15.22 -2.11 19.99
C ILE A 282 -14.06 -1.91 18.99
N GLU A 283 -13.05 -2.78 19.06
CA GLU A 283 -11.89 -2.77 18.16
C GLU A 283 -12.26 -3.07 16.70
N CYS A 284 -13.19 -4.00 16.45
CA CYS A 284 -13.67 -4.32 15.11
C CYS A 284 -14.48 -3.16 14.52
N SER A 285 -15.38 -2.57 15.29
CA SER A 285 -16.18 -1.42 14.83
C SER A 285 -15.31 -0.18 14.58
N ALA A 286 -14.27 0.04 15.40
CA ALA A 286 -13.33 1.14 15.20
C ALA A 286 -12.48 0.96 13.93
N MET A 287 -12.01 -0.26 13.66
CA MET A 287 -11.19 -0.54 12.48
C MET A 287 -12.01 -0.68 11.18
N ALA A 288 -13.31 -1.00 11.28
CA ALA A 288 -14.22 -0.99 10.13
C ALA A 288 -14.61 0.42 9.66
N ALA A 289 -14.46 1.43 10.52
CA ALA A 289 -14.75 2.82 10.17
C ALA A 289 -13.63 3.52 9.36
N VAL A 290 -12.47 2.87 9.20
CA VAL A 290 -11.27 3.39 8.51
C VAL A 290 -11.29 3.03 7.03
#